data_AF-A0A7C1MA90-F1
#
_entry.id   AF-A0A7C1MA90-F1
#
_cell.length_a   1.000
_cell.length_b   1.000
_cell.length_c   1.000
_cell.angle_alpha   90.00
_cell.angle_beta   90.00
_cell.angle_gamma   90.00
#
_symmetry.space_group_name_H-M   'P 1'
#
loop_
_entity.id
_entity.type
_entity.pdbx_description
1 polymer ?
#
loop_
_entity_poly.entity_id
_entity_poly.type
_entity_poly.pdbx_seq_one_letter_code
_entity_poly.pdbx_strand_id
1 'polypeptide(L)'
;MGHTVYYLTRIDRWKEFRVFLKKVCEGLGFSFLESEDAVIIFPECHGVEPMEIKKRGKGFVKTNLVEPCHSIYLLMLHSVSSFGSVELWED
;
A
#
# COMPACT_ATOMS: atom_id res chain seq x y z
N MET A 1 14.84 -13.40 8.93
CA MET A 1 13.49 -12.93 9.32
C MET A 1 13.50 -11.44 9.12
N GLY A 2 12.51 -10.89 8.43
CA GLY A 2 12.53 -9.50 7.99
C GLY A 2 11.18 -8.85 8.24
N HIS A 3 11.21 -7.53 8.44
CA HIS A 3 10.09 -6.73 8.94
C HIS A 3 8.88 -6.73 8.00
N THR A 4 7.71 -7.01 8.56
CA THR A 4 6.45 -7.21 7.86
C THR A 4 5.40 -6.23 8.39
N VAL A 5 4.78 -5.49 7.47
CA VAL A 5 3.61 -4.66 7.79
C VAL A 5 2.35 -5.45 7.46
N TYR A 6 1.45 -5.58 8.42
CA TYR A 6 0.15 -6.23 8.26
C TYR A 6 -0.97 -5.20 8.29
N TYR A 7 -2.01 -5.43 7.50
CA TYR A 7 -3.13 -4.50 7.43
C TYR A 7 -4.47 -5.16 7.13
N LEU A 8 -5.52 -4.50 7.60
CA LEU A 8 -6.92 -4.78 7.25
C LEU A 8 -7.54 -3.52 6.67
N THR A 9 -8.14 -3.61 5.49
CA THR A 9 -8.67 -2.46 4.74
C THR A 9 -10.17 -2.60 4.47
N ARG A 10 -10.85 -1.46 4.44
CA ARG A 10 -12.19 -1.29 3.87
C ARG A 10 -12.23 0.08 3.21
N ILE A 11 -12.22 0.13 1.89
CA ILE A 11 -12.19 1.37 1.11
C ILE A 11 -13.57 1.60 0.51
N ASP A 12 -14.30 2.56 1.05
CA ASP A 12 -15.65 2.88 0.60
C ASP A 12 -15.61 3.75 -0.68
N ARG A 13 -14.64 4.67 -0.77
CA ARG A 13 -14.40 5.56 -1.93
C ARG A 13 -13.32 5.04 -2.88
N TRP A 14 -13.57 3.86 -3.47
CA TRP A 14 -12.58 3.10 -4.24
C TRP A 14 -12.04 3.83 -5.48
N LYS A 15 -12.91 4.51 -6.23
CA LYS A 15 -12.50 5.23 -7.45
C LYS A 15 -11.58 6.40 -7.12
N GLU A 16 -11.93 7.17 -6.10
CA GLU A 16 -11.12 8.31 -5.62
C GLU A 16 -9.77 7.83 -5.07
N PHE A 17 -9.79 6.74 -4.29
CA PHE A 17 -8.58 6.10 -3.77
C PHE A 17 -7.62 5.68 -4.89
N ARG A 18 -8.12 4.99 -5.91
CA ARG A 18 -7.30 4.56 -7.07
C ARG A 18 -6.67 5.76 -7.79
N VAL A 19 -7.44 6.81 -8.05
CA VAL A 19 -6.94 8.02 -8.71
C VAL A 19 -5.87 8.72 -7.85
N PHE A 20 -6.09 8.80 -6.54
CA PHE A 20 -5.11 9.36 -5.60
C PHE A 20 -3.82 8.54 -5.61
N LEU A 21 -3.92 7.23 -5.38
CA LEU A 21 -2.75 6.37 -5.22
C LEU A 21 -1.93 6.27 -6.49
N LYS A 22 -2.57 6.25 -7.66
CA LYS A 22 -1.89 6.30 -8.97
C LYS A 22 -1.02 7.55 -9.09
N LYS A 23 -1.55 8.74 -8.75
CA LYS A 23 -0.78 9.99 -8.77
C LYS A 23 0.39 9.98 -7.79
N VAL A 24 0.20 9.41 -6.60
CA VAL A 24 1.28 9.26 -5.62
C VAL A 24 2.37 8.34 -6.17
N CYS A 25 2.01 7.19 -6.74
CA CYS A 25 2.96 6.26 -7.33
C CYS A 25 3.72 6.90 -8.51
N GLU A 26 3.03 7.59 -9.41
CA GLU A 26 3.65 8.34 -10.51
C GLU A 26 4.68 9.38 -10.00
N GLY A 27 4.33 10.14 -8.96
CA GLY A 27 5.24 11.13 -8.36
C GLY A 27 6.46 10.53 -7.66
N LEU A 28 6.35 9.28 -7.20
CA LEU A 28 7.44 8.54 -6.54
C LEU A 28 8.24 7.67 -7.52
N GLY A 29 7.83 7.56 -8.78
CA GLY A 29 8.42 6.64 -9.76
C GLY A 29 8.08 5.17 -9.50
N PHE A 30 7.02 4.86 -8.75
CA PHE A 30 6.59 3.48 -8.51
C PHE A 30 5.68 2.98 -9.62
N SER A 31 5.82 1.69 -9.96
CA SER A 31 4.91 1.04 -10.91
C SER A 31 3.60 0.68 -10.22
N PHE A 32 2.47 0.90 -10.91
CA PHE A 32 1.12 0.74 -10.35
C PHE A 32 0.26 -0.12 -11.27
N LEU A 33 -0.32 -1.19 -10.73
CA LEU A 33 -1.26 -2.07 -11.40
C LEU A 33 -2.61 -2.02 -10.69
N GLU A 34 -3.69 -1.97 -11.46
CA GLU A 34 -5.06 -1.92 -10.94
C GLU A 34 -5.90 -3.10 -11.41
N SER A 35 -6.71 -3.66 -10.50
CA SER A 35 -7.80 -4.58 -10.79
C SER A 35 -9.14 -3.97 -10.36
N GLU A 36 -10.22 -4.74 -10.49
CA GLU A 36 -11.55 -4.33 -10.04
C GLU A 36 -11.59 -4.10 -8.51
N ASP A 37 -10.90 -4.95 -7.75
CA ASP A 37 -11.01 -5.09 -6.30
C ASP A 37 -9.69 -4.90 -5.54
N ALA A 38 -8.58 -4.66 -6.24
CA ALA A 38 -7.27 -4.43 -5.63
C ALA A 38 -6.41 -3.47 -6.47
N VAL A 39 -5.36 -2.96 -5.84
CA VAL A 39 -4.25 -2.28 -6.50
C VAL A 39 -2.94 -2.90 -6.02
N ILE A 40 -1.96 -3.00 -6.92
CA ILE A 40 -0.63 -3.51 -6.60
C ILE A 40 0.39 -2.41 -6.90
N ILE A 41 1.20 -2.10 -5.89
CA ILE A 41 2.28 -1.12 -5.98
C ILE A 41 3.60 -1.86 -6.03
N PHE A 42 4.40 -1.57 -7.04
CA PHE A 42 5.73 -2.14 -7.22
C PHE A 42 6.76 -1.04 -6.94
N PRO A 43 7.49 -1.13 -5.83
CA PRO A 43 8.52 -0.17 -5.51
C PRO A 43 9.77 -0.52 -6.34
N GLU A 44 10.54 0.48 -6.75
CA GLU A 44 11.87 0.27 -7.34
C GLU A 44 12.95 0.07 -6.26
N CYS A 45 12.57 -0.46 -5.09
CA CYS A 45 13.45 -0.70 -3.95
C CYS A 45 13.84 -2.18 -3.86
N HIS A 46 15.14 -2.48 -3.95
CA HIS A 46 15.62 -3.84 -3.76
C HIS A 46 15.37 -4.32 -2.33
N GLY A 47 14.81 -5.52 -2.18
CA GLY A 47 14.50 -6.09 -0.86
C GLY A 47 13.17 -5.64 -0.26
N VAL A 48 12.30 -4.96 -1.02
CA VAL A 48 10.92 -4.63 -0.63
C VAL A 48 9.96 -5.40 -1.54
N GLU A 49 8.96 -6.06 -0.97
CA GLU A 49 7.93 -6.77 -1.74
C GLU A 49 6.92 -5.78 -2.34
N PRO A 50 6.29 -6.11 -3.49
CA PRO A 50 5.13 -5.38 -3.99
C PRO A 50 3.99 -5.38 -2.97
N MET A 51 3.31 -4.25 -2.80
CA MET A 51 2.21 -4.10 -1.85
C MET A 51 0.86 -4.22 -2.56
N GLU A 52 0.05 -5.20 -2.17
CA GLU A 52 -1.33 -5.36 -2.64
C GLU A 52 -2.31 -4.72 -1.65
N ILE A 53 -3.02 -3.67 -2.06
CA ILE A 53 -4.11 -3.08 -1.27
C ILE A 53 -5.45 -3.51 -1.86
N LYS A 54 -6.18 -4.35 -1.13
CA LYS A 54 -7.53 -4.78 -1.49
C LYS A 54 -8.54 -3.70 -1.14
N LYS A 55 -9.62 -3.59 -1.93
CA LYS A 55 -10.77 -2.73 -1.62
C LYS A 55 -11.38 -3.10 -0.27
N ARG A 56 -11.41 -4.39 0.05
CA ARG A 56 -11.81 -4.91 1.37
C ARG A 56 -11.04 -6.18 1.67
N GLY A 57 -10.40 -6.25 2.82
CA GLY A 57 -9.77 -7.48 3.31
C GLY A 57 -8.41 -7.26 3.94
N LYS A 58 -7.75 -8.38 4.26
CA LYS A 58 -6.43 -8.41 4.88
C LYS A 58 -5.33 -8.48 3.84
N GLY A 59 -4.18 -7.89 4.17
CA GLY A 59 -2.95 -7.98 3.42
C GLY A 59 -1.74 -7.93 4.34
N PHE A 60 -0.58 -8.18 3.76
CA PHE A 60 0.71 -7.99 4.41
C PHE A 60 1.74 -7.67 3.34
N VAL A 61 2.83 -7.01 3.73
CA VAL A 61 3.96 -6.75 2.84
C VAL A 61 5.26 -6.76 3.63
N LYS A 62 6.28 -7.46 3.12
CA LYS A 62 7.61 -7.41 3.72
C LYS A 62 8.39 -6.25 3.15
N THR A 63 8.80 -5.37 4.05
CA THR A 63 9.59 -4.18 3.72
C THR A 63 11.03 -4.31 4.17
N ASN A 64 11.31 -5.25 5.09
CA ASN A 64 12.64 -5.47 5.66
C ASN A 64 13.29 -4.18 6.23
N LEU A 65 12.48 -3.20 6.65
CA LEU A 65 12.90 -1.86 7.09
C LEU A 65 13.77 -1.11 6.06
N VAL A 66 13.62 -1.42 4.77
CA VAL A 66 14.37 -0.72 3.72
C VAL A 66 13.73 0.65 3.48
N GLU A 67 14.43 1.68 3.93
CA GLU A 67 14.03 3.07 3.72
C GLU A 67 14.44 3.63 2.36
N PRO A 68 13.67 4.56 1.76
CA PRO A 68 12.45 5.18 2.32
C PRO A 68 11.16 4.37 2.06
N CYS A 69 11.26 3.22 1.38
CA CYS A 69 10.11 2.46 0.92
C CYS A 69 9.23 1.95 2.07
N HIS A 70 9.83 1.54 3.19
CA HIS A 70 9.11 1.18 4.40
C HIS A 70 8.22 2.35 4.90
N SER A 71 8.81 3.51 5.14
CA SER A 71 8.05 4.70 5.60
C SER A 71 6.98 5.13 4.60
N ILE A 72 7.28 5.08 3.30
CA ILE A 72 6.31 5.42 2.24
C ILE A 72 5.11 4.47 2.27
N TYR A 73 5.34 3.17 2.44
CA TYR A 73 4.25 2.19 2.53
C TYR A 73 3.36 2.43 3.73
N LEU A 74 3.93 2.76 4.91
CA LEU A 74 3.13 3.13 6.08
C LEU A 74 2.25 4.35 5.78
N LEU A 75 2.80 5.39 5.14
CA LEU A 75 2.02 6.58 4.75
C LEU A 75 0.92 6.27 3.73
N MET A 76 1.23 5.45 2.71
CA MET A 76 0.25 5.00 1.73
C MET A 76 -0.88 4.20 2.38
N LEU A 77 -0.56 3.28 3.28
CA LEU A 77 -1.55 2.51 4.02
C LEU A 77 -2.38 3.42 4.93
N HIS A 78 -1.77 4.31 5.70
CA HIS A 78 -2.51 5.29 6.52
C HIS A 78 -3.41 6.21 5.70
N SER A 79 -3.04 6.53 4.45
CA SER A 79 -3.89 7.33 3.56
C SER A 79 -5.24 6.67 3.27
N VAL A 80 -5.35 5.35 3.39
CA VAL A 80 -6.61 4.59 3.27
C VAL A 80 -7.68 5.12 4.23
N SER A 81 -7.30 5.59 5.42
CA SER A 81 -8.23 6.20 6.39
C SER A 81 -8.95 7.44 5.85
N SER A 82 -8.41 8.08 4.81
CA SER A 82 -9.13 9.16 4.13
C SER A 82 -10.23 8.64 3.22
N PHE A 83 -10.20 7.40 2.75
CA PHE A 83 -11.15 6.85 1.78
C PHE A 83 -12.05 5.73 2.35
N GLY A 84 -11.81 5.35 3.60
CA GLY A 84 -12.51 4.31 4.33
C GLY A 84 -11.81 4.06 5.67
N SER A 85 -11.44 2.82 5.96
CA SER A 85 -10.73 2.45 7.18
C SER A 85 -9.55 1.51 6.92
N VAL A 86 -8.50 1.67 7.73
CA VAL A 86 -7.38 0.73 7.80
C VAL A 86 -7.00 0.46 9.26
N GLU A 87 -6.66 -0.79 9.56
CA GLU A 87 -5.95 -1.19 10.78
C GLU A 87 -4.57 -1.67 10.36
N LEU A 88 -3.53 -1.26 11.10
CA LEU A 88 -2.12 -1.53 10.80
C LEU A 88 -1.42 -2.08 12.04
N TRP A 89 -0.55 -3.07 11.85
CA TRP A 89 0.35 -3.56 12.87
C TRP A 89 1.62 -4.14 12.22
N GLU A 90 2.69 -4.22 13.00
CA GLU A 90 4.02 -4.65 12.56
C GLU A 90 4.49 -5.81 13.47
N ASP A 91 5.42 -6.63 12.98
CA ASP A 91 6.04 -7.73 13.74
C ASP A 91 7.19 -7.30 14.67
#